data_AF-A0A349HKI7-F1
#
_entry.id   AF-A0A349HKI7-F1
#
_cell.length_a   1.000
_cell.length_b   1.000
_cell.length_c   1.000
_cell.angle_alpha   90.00
_cell.angle_beta   90.00
_cell.angle_gamma   90.00
#
_symmetry.space_group_name_H-M   'P 1'
#
loop_
_entity.id
_entity.type
_entity.pdbx_description
1 polymer ?
#
loop_
_entity_poly.entity_id
_entity_poly.type
_entity_poly.pdbx_seq_one_letter_code
_entity_poly.pdbx_strand_id
1 'polypeptide(L)'
;FFAVGEWCGEEPFEQRERCREELLRKVDIAGIKLDENAWVYDETKCAQLVLEVCPDRGAAEDAARKRDCSGLNLRVVREFE
;
A
#
# COMPACT_ATOMS: atom_id res chain seq x y z
N PHE A 1 2.74 -7.92 -0.96
CA PHE A 1 3.06 -6.62 -1.59
C PHE A 1 2.20 -5.53 -0.94
N PHE A 2 2.64 -4.27 -1.02
CA PHE A 2 1.92 -3.14 -0.42
C PHE A 2 1.67 -2.03 -1.43
N ALA A 3 0.61 -1.26 -1.20
CA ALA A 3 0.37 0.02 -1.88
C ALA A 3 1.06 1.14 -1.11
N VAL A 4 1.65 2.08 -1.84
CA VAL A 4 2.29 3.27 -1.32
C VAL A 4 1.42 4.47 -1.69
N GLY A 5 1.00 5.20 -0.68
CA GLY A 5 0.35 6.49 -0.84
C GLY A 5 1.33 7.56 -1.29
N GLU A 6 0.80 8.73 -1.59
CA GLU A 6 1.66 9.88 -1.86
C GLU A 6 2.48 10.27 -0.63
N TRP A 7 3.58 10.99 -0.88
CA TRP A 7 4.44 11.49 0.18
C TRP A 7 3.66 12.39 1.11
N CYS A 8 3.55 11.96 2.36
CA CYS A 8 2.95 12.72 3.42
C CYS A 8 4.08 13.45 4.12
N GLY A 9 4.07 14.79 4.09
CA GLY A 9 5.17 15.59 4.63
C GLY A 9 5.42 15.39 6.15
N GLU A 10 6.32 16.20 6.69
CA GLU A 10 6.64 16.19 8.12
C GLU A 10 5.56 16.89 8.94
N GLU A 11 4.65 16.09 9.50
CA GLU A 11 3.69 16.41 10.58
C GLU A 11 2.52 17.33 10.22
N PRO A 12 1.33 17.18 10.86
CA PRO A 12 0.96 16.36 12.03
C PRO A 12 0.26 15.03 11.67
N PHE A 13 -0.01 14.22 12.70
CA PHE A 13 -0.78 12.95 12.65
C PHE A 13 -2.00 12.99 11.72
N GLU A 14 -2.75 14.10 11.72
CA GLU A 14 -3.92 14.32 10.85
C GLU A 14 -3.59 14.25 9.35
N GLN A 15 -2.39 14.69 8.96
CA GLN A 15 -1.97 14.64 7.57
C GLN A 15 -1.70 13.20 7.17
N ARG A 16 -1.11 12.40 8.07
CA ARG A 16 -0.92 10.97 7.87
C ARG A 16 -2.25 10.24 7.76
N GLU A 17 -3.22 10.55 8.62
CA GLU A 17 -4.56 9.98 8.51
C GLU A 17 -5.20 10.31 7.16
N ARG A 18 -5.09 11.56 6.68
CA ARG A 18 -5.54 11.90 5.34
C ARG A 18 -4.86 11.07 4.25
N CYS A 19 -3.53 10.92 4.28
CA CYS A 19 -2.83 10.08 3.31
C CYS A 19 -3.26 8.61 3.39
N ARG A 20 -3.58 8.10 4.58
CA ARG A 20 -4.13 6.76 4.78
C ARG A 20 -5.53 6.63 4.19
N GLU A 21 -6.42 7.56 4.49
CA GLU A 21 -7.78 7.58 3.92
C GLU A 21 -7.77 7.71 2.40
N GLU A 22 -6.90 8.54 1.84
CA GLU A 22 -6.74 8.66 0.39
C GLU A 22 -6.21 7.36 -0.22
N LEU A 23 -5.22 6.72 0.41
CA LEU A 23 -4.72 5.43 -0.05
C LEU A 23 -5.81 4.35 0.02
N LEU A 24 -6.57 4.30 1.11
CA LEU A 24 -7.72 3.38 1.26
C LEU A 24 -8.76 3.62 0.17
N ARG A 25 -9.11 4.88 -0.12
CA ARG A 25 -10.03 5.21 -1.21
C ARG A 25 -9.50 4.76 -2.56
N LYS A 26 -8.22 4.98 -2.85
CA LYS A 26 -7.61 4.53 -4.12
C LYS A 26 -7.64 3.00 -4.21
N VAL A 27 -7.41 2.29 -3.10
CA VAL A 27 -7.49 0.82 -3.01
C VAL A 27 -8.92 0.31 -3.20
N ASP A 28 -9.90 0.98 -2.62
CA ASP A 28 -11.33 0.69 -2.81
C ASP A 28 -11.78 0.95 -4.27
N ILE A 29 -11.38 2.08 -4.86
CA ILE A 29 -11.63 2.40 -6.28
C ILE A 29 -10.97 1.38 -7.20
N ALA A 30 -9.80 0.86 -6.83
CA ALA A 30 -9.13 -0.22 -7.54
C ALA A 30 -9.84 -1.59 -7.41
N GLY A 31 -10.91 -1.67 -6.60
CA GLY A 31 -11.67 -2.90 -6.37
C GLY A 31 -10.94 -3.91 -5.48
N ILE A 32 -9.93 -3.48 -4.74
CA ILE A 32 -9.14 -4.34 -3.86
C ILE A 32 -9.83 -4.39 -2.50
N LYS A 33 -10.41 -5.55 -2.17
CA LYS A 33 -10.95 -5.79 -0.83
C LYS A 33 -9.84 -6.29 0.09
N LEU A 34 -9.64 -5.57 1.18
CA LEU A 34 -8.74 -5.98 2.26
C LEU A 34 -9.58 -6.57 3.38
N ASP A 35 -9.23 -7.79 3.80
CA ASP A 35 -9.81 -8.41 5.00
C ASP A 35 -9.26 -7.72 6.26
N GLU A 36 -7.99 -7.30 6.24
CA GLU A 36 -7.32 -6.59 7.32
C GLU A 36 -6.46 -5.44 6.79
N ASN A 37 -6.60 -4.26 7.40
CA ASN A 37 -5.84 -3.07 7.04
C ASN A 37 -4.51 -3.02 7.81
N ALA A 38 -3.48 -3.70 7.31
CA ALA A 38 -2.15 -3.66 7.90
C ALA A 38 -1.33 -2.49 7.35
N TRP A 39 -1.04 -1.50 8.20
CA TRP A 39 -0.26 -0.32 7.86
C TRP A 39 1.21 -0.53 8.14
N VAL A 40 2.07 -0.31 7.13
CA VAL A 40 3.52 -0.29 7.33
C VAL A 40 3.93 1.14 7.68
N TYR A 41 4.73 1.26 8.73
CA TYR A 41 5.36 2.51 9.11
C TYR A 41 6.81 2.47 8.64
N ASP A 42 7.13 3.26 7.63
CA ASP A 42 8.47 3.36 7.05
C ASP A 42 9.04 4.76 7.26
N GLU A 43 10.36 4.83 7.35
CA GLU A 43 11.12 6.05 7.60
C GLU A 43 10.94 7.10 6.48
N THR A 44 10.45 6.66 5.32
CA THR A 44 10.14 7.52 4.16
C THR A 44 8.93 8.45 4.33
N LYS A 45 8.22 8.40 5.48
CA LYS A 45 7.07 9.28 5.82
C LYS A 45 5.87 9.13 4.86
N CYS A 46 5.83 8.06 4.07
CA CYS A 46 4.68 7.75 3.22
C CYS A 46 3.72 6.81 3.94
N ALA A 47 2.41 6.92 3.66
CA ALA A 47 1.45 5.92 4.09
C ALA A 47 1.62 4.66 3.24
N GLN A 48 1.80 3.49 3.87
CA GLN A 48 1.91 2.21 3.17
C GLN A 48 0.90 1.22 3.72
N LEU A 49 0.18 0.57 2.83
CA LEU A 49 -0.89 -0.38 3.17
C LEU A 49 -0.57 -1.74 2.55
N VAL A 50 -0.43 -2.76 3.39
CA VAL A 50 -0.27 -4.14 2.92
C VAL A 50 -1.57 -4.55 2.25
N LEU A 51 -1.46 -5.00 1.00
CA LEU A 51 -2.64 -5.44 0.24
C LEU A 51 -2.84 -6.94 0.32
N GLU A 52 -1.75 -7.69 0.23
CA GLU A 52 -1.79 -9.15 0.25
C GLU A 52 -0.40 -9.67 0.59
N VAL A 53 -0.34 -10.69 1.44
CA VAL A 53 0.89 -11.45 1.71
C VAL A 53 0.84 -12.69 0.83
N CYS A 54 1.85 -12.85 -0.02
CA CYS A 54 1.94 -13.99 -0.93
C CYS A 54 3.11 -14.87 -0.50
N PRO A 55 3.02 -16.21 -0.69
CA PRO A 55 4.08 -17.14 -0.28
C PRO A 55 5.38 -16.95 -1.07
N ASP A 56 5.27 -16.45 -2.31
CA ASP A 56 6.39 -16.29 -3.22
C ASP A 56 6.38 -14.92 -3.87
N ARG A 57 7.58 -14.43 -4.16
CA ARG A 57 7.79 -13.16 -4.87
C ARG A 57 7.08 -13.14 -6.23
N GLY A 58 7.11 -14.26 -6.96
CA GLY A 58 6.46 -14.36 -8.28
C GLY A 58 4.94 -14.18 -8.19
N ALA A 59 4.30 -14.74 -7.16
CA ALA A 59 2.88 -14.53 -6.91
C ALA A 59 2.58 -13.07 -6.53
N ALA A 60 3.42 -12.46 -5.68
CA ALA A 60 3.29 -11.06 -5.30
C ALA A 60 3.49 -10.09 -6.48
N GLU A 61 4.47 -10.36 -7.37
CA GLU A 61 4.72 -9.58 -8.58
C GLU A 61 3.59 -9.74 -9.60
N ASP A 62 3.07 -10.94 -9.81
CA ASP A 62 1.93 -11.16 -10.71
C ASP A 62 0.66 -10.46 -10.20
N ALA A 63 0.40 -10.56 -8.88
CA ALA A 63 -0.71 -9.89 -8.22
C ALA A 63 -0.58 -8.37 -8.24
N ALA A 64 0.62 -7.83 -8.05
CA ALA A 64 0.89 -6.40 -8.19
C ALA A 64 0.71 -5.96 -9.64
N ARG A 65 1.26 -6.70 -10.61
CA ARG A 65 1.20 -6.37 -12.03
C ARG A 65 -0.22 -6.41 -12.60
N LYS A 66 -1.06 -7.34 -12.13
CA LYS A 66 -2.50 -7.37 -12.44
C LYS A 66 -3.24 -6.13 -11.93
N ARG A 67 -2.74 -5.52 -10.85
CA ARG A 67 -3.34 -4.35 -10.19
C ARG A 67 -2.61 -3.05 -10.52
N ASP A 68 -1.49 -3.09 -11.23
CA ASP A 68 -0.70 -1.93 -11.66
C ASP A 68 -1.52 -0.96 -12.55
N CYS A 69 -2.49 -1.50 -13.29
CA CYS A 69 -3.44 -0.73 -14.08
C CYS A 69 -4.41 0.15 -13.27
N SER A 70 -4.41 0.06 -11.94
CA SER A 70 -5.34 0.82 -11.08
C SER A 70 -4.85 2.22 -10.72
N GLY A 71 -3.63 2.61 -11.11
CA GLY A 71 -3.04 3.91 -10.74
C GLY A 71 -2.53 3.98 -9.30
N LEU A 72 -2.48 2.83 -8.62
CA LEU A 72 -1.83 2.67 -7.31
C LEU A 72 -0.33 2.46 -7.49
N ASN A 73 0.48 3.11 -6.66
CA ASN A 73 1.91 2.78 -6.58
C ASN A 73 2.08 1.49 -5.78
N LEU A 74 2.25 0.37 -6.48
CA LEU A 74 2.44 -0.94 -5.86
C LEU A 74 3.92 -1.26 -5.69
N ARG A 75 4.31 -1.73 -4.52
CA ARG A 75 5.66 -2.22 -4.23
C ARG A 75 5.63 -3.62 -3.69
N VAL A 76 6.43 -4.49 -4.30
CA VAL A 76 6.68 -5.84 -3.82
C VAL A 76 7.92 -5.80 -2.94
N VAL A 77 7.75 -6.17 -1.68
CA VAL A 77 8.83 -6.48 -0.74
C VAL A 77 8.74 -7.96 -0.41
N ARG A 78 9.90 -8.58 -0.20
CA ARG A 78 9.97 -9.84 0.54
C ARG A 78 9.79 -9.52 2.02
N GLU A 79 9.10 -10.39 2.75
CA GLU A 79 9.03 -10.30 4.20
C GLU A 79 10.44 -10.16 4.77
N PHE A 80 10.63 -9.06 5.51
CA PHE A 80 11.64 -8.79 6.52
C PHE A 80 12.99 -9.52 6.38
N GLU A 81 14.00 -8.80 5.86
CA GLU A 81 15.38 -8.92 6.36
C GLU A 81 15.68 -7.74 7.29
#